data_AF-A0A3D2Y506-F1
#
_entry.id   AF-A0A3D2Y506-F1
#
_cell.length_a   1.000
_cell.length_b   1.000
_cell.length_c   1.000
_cell.angle_alpha   90.00
_cell.angle_beta   90.00
_cell.angle_gamma   90.00
#
_symmetry.space_group_name_H-M   'P 1'
#
loop_
_entity.id
_entity.type
_entity.pdbx_description
1 polymer ?
#
loop_
_entity_poly.entity_id
_entity_poly.type
_entity_poly.pdbx_seq_one_letter_code
_entity_poly.pdbx_strand_id
1 'polypeptide(L)'
;SNWEELPGGMSRMQIERDEQGMWTVTDVMMLDFSPVWGTAANCFGSMSPWGTPLTSEEWVVDSTVDSTTAASWNDPNEVATNARIGRMWEMTAPDVPNPYNYGYIAEVTEPAADEPVIVKHLAMGRYEHENSTVMPDGRTVYLSQDDTGGVLFKFVADVAEDLSAGTLYGAKLTQDVGQNDPATTGFDVEWVELASGDNLTIRAWIDEYNGIGTDDYVNGESSYITLADVEAWANGDATYPTVANGGGKVTAGQPMDDRVAFLESRAAAKALGATAEWRKLEGISINQKRAQEAVEGVDTIEGEIVTDAYLYIGIADIDNTMVDGEGDMQLSARVKDCGGVYRARLGENYNISRIEPVVMGSTYRSSLTGAERCDVDQLSQPDNVIVMNDGRILIGEDGFQENNTLWMYEPAQK
;
A
#
# COMPACT_ATOMS: atom_id res chain seq x y z
N SER A 1 -9.39 -10.42 11.81
CA SER A 1 -10.23 -9.61 10.92
C SER A 1 -9.84 -8.17 11.10
N ASN A 2 -9.70 -7.42 10.01
CA ASN A 2 -9.45 -5.99 10.07
C ASN A 2 -10.77 -5.23 10.23
N TRP A 3 -10.67 -3.99 10.69
CA TRP A 3 -11.75 -3.03 10.84
C TRP A 3 -11.34 -1.74 10.14
N GLU A 4 -11.95 -1.52 8.98
CA GLU A 4 -11.69 -0.38 8.11
C GLU A 4 -12.53 0.84 8.55
N GLU A 5 -12.22 1.38 9.74
CA GLU A 5 -12.95 2.48 10.36
C GLU A 5 -11.99 3.49 11.03
N LEU A 6 -12.53 4.58 11.58
CA LEU A 6 -11.79 5.57 12.39
C LEU A 6 -12.42 5.70 13.79
N PRO A 7 -11.82 5.14 14.86
CA PRO A 7 -10.60 4.31 14.89
C PRO A 7 -10.73 3.00 14.12
N GLY A 8 -9.60 2.50 13.63
CA GLY A 8 -9.49 1.18 13.02
C GLY A 8 -9.26 0.09 14.06
N GLY A 9 -8.95 -1.12 13.62
CA GLY A 9 -8.55 -2.19 14.53
C GLY A 9 -8.38 -3.55 13.87
N MET A 10 -7.96 -4.50 14.68
CA MET A 10 -7.96 -5.92 14.33
C MET A 10 -8.60 -6.74 15.44
N SER A 11 -9.39 -7.74 15.05
CA SER A 11 -9.84 -8.80 15.95
C SER A 11 -9.11 -10.11 15.68
N ARG A 12 -8.73 -10.81 16.74
CA ARG A 12 -8.29 -12.20 16.70
C ARG A 12 -9.47 -13.10 17.03
N MET A 13 -9.69 -14.12 16.20
CA MET A 13 -10.75 -15.11 16.39
C MET A 13 -10.14 -16.50 16.40
N GLN A 14 -10.38 -17.26 17.47
CA GLN A 14 -10.07 -18.69 17.49
C GLN A 14 -11.20 -19.44 16.80
N ILE A 15 -10.84 -20.30 15.85
CA ILE A 15 -11.79 -21.12 15.10
C ILE A 15 -11.47 -22.61 15.28
N GLU A 16 -12.52 -23.41 15.43
CA GLU A 16 -12.42 -24.87 15.54
C GLU A 16 -13.30 -25.54 14.48
N ARG A 17 -12.77 -26.62 13.89
CA ARG A 17 -13.50 -27.44 12.93
C ARG A 17 -13.99 -28.72 13.60
N ASP A 18 -15.28 -29.00 13.52
CA ASP A 18 -15.84 -30.24 14.05
C ASP A 18 -15.61 -31.44 13.10
N GLU A 19 -16.00 -32.64 13.55
CA GLU A 19 -15.88 -33.89 12.78
C GLU A 19 -16.74 -33.90 11.51
N GLN A 20 -17.79 -33.08 11.45
CA GLN A 20 -18.65 -32.90 10.28
C GLN A 20 -18.07 -31.86 9.30
N GLY A 21 -16.98 -31.20 9.69
CA GLY A 21 -16.27 -30.23 8.89
C GLY A 21 -16.78 -28.79 9.02
N MET A 22 -17.68 -28.51 9.96
CA MET A 22 -18.19 -27.17 10.23
C MET A 22 -17.22 -26.38 11.10
N TRP A 23 -17.07 -25.08 10.79
CA TRP A 23 -16.23 -24.17 11.57
C TRP A 23 -17.06 -23.38 12.57
N THR A 24 -16.54 -23.22 13.78
CA THR A 24 -17.14 -22.39 14.84
C THR A 24 -16.11 -21.46 15.46
N VAL A 25 -16.54 -20.26 15.85
CA VAL A 25 -15.70 -19.31 16.58
C VAL A 25 -15.84 -19.62 18.08
N THR A 26 -14.72 -19.89 18.74
CA THR A 26 -14.68 -20.28 20.16
C THR A 26 -14.19 -19.17 21.08
N ASP A 27 -13.40 -18.25 20.57
CA ASP A 27 -12.89 -17.09 21.29
C ASP A 27 -12.69 -15.90 20.35
N VAL A 28 -12.89 -14.69 20.87
CA VAL A 28 -12.71 -13.42 20.13
C VAL A 28 -12.11 -12.37 21.05
N MET A 29 -11.08 -11.69 20.57
CA MET A 29 -10.55 -10.49 21.23
C MET A 29 -10.22 -9.40 20.22
N MET A 30 -10.30 -8.14 20.67
CA MET A 30 -9.70 -7.02 19.96
C MET A 30 -8.22 -6.93 20.33
N LEU A 31 -7.37 -6.62 19.35
CA LEU A 31 -5.95 -6.39 19.60
C LEU A 31 -5.74 -4.97 20.15
N ASP A 32 -4.76 -4.82 21.05
CA ASP A 32 -4.43 -3.52 21.65
C ASP A 32 -3.36 -2.80 20.82
N PHE A 33 -3.78 -1.75 20.12
CA PHE A 33 -2.89 -0.87 19.35
C PHE A 33 -2.42 0.36 20.15
N SER A 34 -2.85 0.53 21.41
CA SER A 34 -2.44 1.68 22.22
C SER A 34 -0.93 1.86 22.36
N PRO A 35 -0.08 0.80 22.44
CA PRO A 35 1.37 0.97 22.49
C PRO A 35 1.98 1.59 21.21
N VAL A 36 1.24 1.57 20.11
CA VAL A 36 1.66 2.12 18.80
C VAL A 36 0.78 3.29 18.36
N TRP A 37 0.21 4.03 19.32
CA TRP A 37 -0.63 5.22 19.07
C TRP A 37 -1.96 4.95 18.35
N GLY A 38 -2.45 3.72 18.44
CA GLY A 38 -3.67 3.28 17.78
C GLY A 38 -3.45 2.91 16.30
N THR A 39 -4.56 2.61 15.63
CA THR A 39 -4.61 2.28 14.21
C THR A 39 -5.88 2.84 13.58
N ALA A 40 -5.87 2.98 12.26
CA ALA A 40 -6.94 3.62 11.50
C ALA A 40 -7.08 2.96 10.14
N ALA A 41 -8.35 2.81 9.68
CA ALA A 41 -8.68 2.32 8.35
C ALA A 41 -7.88 1.07 7.94
N ASN A 42 -7.95 0.02 8.77
CA ASN A 42 -7.25 -1.23 8.50
C ASN A 42 -7.92 -1.94 7.32
N CYS A 43 -7.32 -1.92 6.13
CA CYS A 43 -7.87 -2.53 4.92
C CYS A 43 -7.51 -4.03 4.84
N PHE A 44 -6.68 -4.45 3.89
CA PHE A 44 -6.33 -5.85 3.70
C PHE A 44 -5.37 -6.37 4.78
N GLY A 45 -5.35 -7.70 4.94
CA GLY A 45 -4.42 -8.39 5.82
C GLY A 45 -3.68 -9.50 5.08
N SER A 46 -2.37 -9.58 5.32
CA SER A 46 -1.51 -10.62 4.77
C SER A 46 -0.85 -11.43 5.88
N MET A 47 -0.13 -12.50 5.50
CA MET A 47 0.63 -13.32 6.42
C MET A 47 2.09 -13.35 5.98
N SER A 48 3.00 -13.12 6.92
CA SER A 48 4.43 -13.36 6.68
C SER A 48 4.70 -14.86 6.48
N PRO A 49 5.83 -15.22 5.83
CA PRO A 49 6.30 -16.61 5.77
C PRO A 49 6.51 -17.26 7.15
N TRP A 50 6.75 -16.47 8.20
CA TRP A 50 6.94 -16.95 9.58
C TRP A 50 5.64 -16.96 10.41
N GLY A 51 4.49 -16.71 9.79
CA GLY A 51 3.18 -16.95 10.40
C GLY A 51 2.66 -15.82 11.28
N THR A 52 3.14 -14.60 11.08
CA THR A 52 2.63 -13.40 11.72
C THR A 52 1.69 -12.65 10.77
N PRO A 53 0.48 -12.24 11.23
CA PRO A 53 -0.41 -11.39 10.46
C PRO A 53 0.14 -9.98 10.30
N LEU A 54 -0.01 -9.40 9.11
CA LEU A 54 0.18 -7.98 8.83
C LEU A 54 -1.16 -7.33 8.45
N THR A 55 -1.33 -6.07 8.84
CA THR A 55 -2.48 -5.23 8.49
C THR A 55 -2.00 -3.90 7.92
N SER A 56 -2.81 -3.30 7.06
CA SER A 56 -2.46 -2.09 6.33
C SER A 56 -3.36 -0.93 6.73
N GLU A 57 -2.79 0.20 7.14
CA GLU A 57 -3.54 1.44 7.32
C GLU A 57 -3.62 2.19 5.98
N GLU A 58 -4.84 2.46 5.50
CA GLU A 58 -5.06 2.97 4.15
C GLU A 58 -5.53 4.44 4.14
N TRP A 59 -6.86 4.69 4.16
CA TRP A 59 -7.50 6.02 3.98
C TRP A 59 -7.22 7.07 5.06
N VAL A 60 -6.36 6.77 6.03
CA VAL A 60 -5.94 7.68 7.10
C VAL A 60 -4.96 8.75 6.60
N VAL A 61 -4.26 8.49 5.50
CA VAL A 61 -3.42 9.48 4.83
C VAL A 61 -4.32 10.41 3.99
N ASP A 62 -4.25 11.71 4.26
CA ASP A 62 -5.01 12.74 3.52
C ASP A 62 -4.12 13.36 2.45
N SER A 63 -4.02 12.63 1.35
CA SER A 63 -3.09 12.94 0.29
C SER A 63 -3.79 13.41 -0.99
N THR A 64 -3.04 14.06 -1.87
CA THR A 64 -3.44 14.38 -3.25
C THR A 64 -2.33 13.90 -4.18
N VAL A 65 -2.58 13.74 -5.48
CA VAL A 65 -1.58 13.27 -6.47
C VAL A 65 -0.17 13.90 -6.29
N ASP A 66 -0.10 15.15 -5.82
CA ASP A 66 1.16 15.85 -5.60
C ASP A 66 1.68 15.91 -4.14
N SER A 67 0.90 15.55 -3.12
CA SER A 67 1.30 15.66 -1.70
C SER A 67 0.81 14.50 -0.84
N THR A 68 1.58 14.10 0.18
CA THR A 68 1.22 12.98 1.08
C THR A 68 0.62 13.45 2.41
N THR A 69 1.02 14.63 2.92
CA THR A 69 0.40 15.23 4.11
C THR A 69 -0.19 16.62 3.83
N ALA A 70 -1.47 16.80 4.14
CA ALA A 70 -2.13 18.10 4.03
C ALA A 70 -1.63 19.08 5.10
N ALA A 71 -1.16 20.26 4.68
CA ALA A 71 -0.79 21.37 5.59
C ALA A 71 -1.95 21.83 6.48
N SER A 72 -3.19 21.52 6.09
CA SER A 72 -4.41 21.85 6.81
C SER A 72 -4.80 20.82 7.88
N TRP A 73 -3.99 19.79 8.16
CA TRP A 73 -4.30 18.77 9.18
C TRP A 73 -4.63 19.37 10.56
N ASN A 74 -3.96 20.46 10.92
CA ASN A 74 -4.21 21.20 12.16
C ASN A 74 -4.96 22.52 11.93
N ASP A 75 -5.56 22.75 10.75
CA ASP A 75 -6.44 23.90 10.53
C ASP A 75 -7.71 23.74 11.40
N PRO A 76 -8.03 24.69 12.30
CA PRO A 76 -9.22 24.61 13.14
C PRO A 76 -10.52 24.44 12.33
N ASN A 77 -10.59 24.98 11.11
CA ASN A 77 -11.75 24.82 10.24
C ASN A 77 -11.83 23.39 9.69
N GLU A 78 -10.72 22.83 9.19
CA GLU A 78 -10.70 21.44 8.71
C GLU A 78 -11.01 20.46 9.84
N VAL A 79 -10.44 20.63 11.02
CA VAL A 79 -10.75 19.81 12.21
C VAL A 79 -12.25 19.84 12.52
N ALA A 80 -12.93 20.98 12.30
CA ALA A 80 -14.36 21.12 12.57
C ALA A 80 -15.28 20.63 11.43
N THR A 81 -14.82 20.66 10.18
CA THR A 81 -15.70 20.43 9.00
C THR A 81 -15.37 19.19 8.19
N ASN A 82 -14.13 18.69 8.27
CA ASN A 82 -13.70 17.48 7.59
C ASN A 82 -13.95 16.27 8.48
N ALA A 83 -14.88 15.39 8.07
CA ALA A 83 -15.30 14.25 8.89
C ALA A 83 -14.18 13.25 9.18
N ARG A 84 -13.19 13.10 8.28
CA ARG A 84 -12.04 12.22 8.52
C ARG A 84 -11.10 12.82 9.55
N ILE A 85 -10.66 14.07 9.31
CA ILE A 85 -9.75 14.76 10.22
C ILE A 85 -10.40 14.91 11.61
N GLY A 86 -11.66 15.36 11.67
CA GLY A 86 -12.40 15.48 12.91
C GLY A 86 -12.45 14.18 13.72
N ARG A 87 -12.73 13.03 13.08
CA ARG A 87 -12.73 11.72 13.76
C ARG A 87 -11.34 11.31 14.27
N MET A 88 -10.27 11.62 13.53
CA MET A 88 -8.90 11.37 14.01
C MET A 88 -8.58 12.19 15.27
N TRP A 89 -9.03 13.44 15.32
CA TRP A 89 -8.89 14.30 16.50
C TRP A 89 -9.76 13.84 17.67
N GLU A 90 -10.96 13.33 17.42
CA GLU A 90 -11.81 12.74 18.45
C GLU A 90 -11.20 11.44 19.03
N MET A 91 -10.59 10.62 18.17
CA MET A 91 -9.97 9.34 18.54
C MET A 91 -8.82 9.51 19.55
N THR A 92 -8.01 10.55 19.43
CA THR A 92 -6.84 10.76 20.30
C THR A 92 -7.10 11.71 21.47
N ALA A 93 -8.31 12.28 21.57
CA ALA A 93 -8.62 13.26 22.60
C ALA A 93 -8.40 12.70 24.04
N PRO A 94 -7.82 13.49 24.97
CA PRO A 94 -7.53 14.93 24.86
C PRO A 94 -6.21 15.27 24.17
N ASP A 95 -5.44 14.28 23.72
CA ASP A 95 -4.17 14.49 23.02
C ASP A 95 -4.40 14.87 21.55
N VAL A 96 -3.44 15.62 21.00
CA VAL A 96 -3.48 16.06 19.60
C VAL A 96 -2.98 14.94 18.68
N PRO A 97 -3.71 14.57 17.61
CA PRO A 97 -3.26 13.50 16.71
C PRO A 97 -2.10 14.00 15.84
N ASN A 98 -1.00 13.24 15.85
CA ASN A 98 0.09 13.40 14.90
C ASN A 98 -0.20 12.56 13.64
N PRO A 99 -0.33 13.16 12.44
CA PRO A 99 -0.65 12.42 11.21
C PRO A 99 0.41 11.38 10.85
N TYR A 100 1.66 11.60 11.26
CA TYR A 100 2.78 10.70 11.01
C TYR A 100 2.80 9.45 11.90
N ASN A 101 1.84 9.30 12.82
CA ASN A 101 1.64 8.05 13.56
C ASN A 101 0.86 6.98 12.78
N TYR A 102 0.32 7.32 11.61
CA TYR A 102 -0.59 6.46 10.84
C TYR A 102 -0.22 6.39 9.36
N GLY A 103 -0.74 5.39 8.65
CA GLY A 103 -0.46 5.11 7.24
C GLY A 103 0.67 4.09 7.07
N TYR A 104 0.76 3.09 7.95
CA TYR A 104 1.81 2.07 7.93
C TYR A 104 1.24 0.66 7.90
N ILE A 105 2.11 -0.28 7.54
CA ILE A 105 1.92 -1.70 7.84
C ILE A 105 2.19 -1.95 9.33
N ALA A 106 1.29 -2.69 9.98
CA ALA A 106 1.48 -3.19 11.34
C ALA A 106 1.48 -4.73 11.37
N GLU A 107 2.41 -5.32 12.12
CA GLU A 107 2.54 -6.76 12.30
C GLU A 107 2.15 -7.19 13.72
N VAL A 108 1.46 -8.33 13.82
CA VAL A 108 1.18 -9.02 15.08
C VAL A 108 2.24 -10.10 15.29
N THR A 109 3.34 -9.77 16.00
CA THR A 109 4.54 -10.62 16.11
C THR A 109 4.38 -11.83 17.04
N GLU A 110 3.47 -11.75 18.03
CA GLU A 110 3.13 -12.85 18.93
C GLU A 110 1.63 -13.21 18.82
N PRO A 111 1.15 -13.68 17.66
CA PRO A 111 -0.29 -13.72 17.36
C PRO A 111 -1.09 -14.69 18.22
N ALA A 112 -0.43 -15.68 18.84
CA ALA A 112 -1.04 -16.68 19.71
C ALA A 112 -0.87 -16.40 21.22
N ALA A 113 -0.13 -15.36 21.61
CA ALA A 113 0.04 -15.00 23.01
C ALA A 113 -1.28 -14.49 23.62
N ASP A 114 -1.41 -14.54 24.95
CA ASP A 114 -2.60 -13.95 25.63
C ASP A 114 -2.70 -12.44 25.34
N GLU A 115 -1.56 -11.77 25.22
CA GLU A 115 -1.42 -10.37 24.83
C GLU A 115 -0.52 -10.27 23.59
N PRO A 116 -1.10 -10.31 22.36
CA PRO A 116 -0.32 -10.16 21.13
C PRO A 116 0.38 -8.82 21.04
N VAL A 117 1.64 -8.83 20.56
CA VAL A 117 2.46 -7.63 20.40
C VAL A 117 2.32 -7.05 19.00
N ILE A 118 1.98 -5.76 18.93
CA ILE A 118 1.86 -4.99 17.68
C ILE A 118 3.11 -4.18 17.43
N VAL A 119 3.63 -4.24 16.20
CA VAL A 119 4.76 -3.43 15.73
C VAL A 119 4.37 -2.73 14.43
N LYS A 120 4.55 -1.41 14.33
CA LYS A 120 4.43 -0.69 13.05
C LYS A 120 5.79 -0.70 12.33
N HIS A 121 5.81 -1.08 11.06
CA HIS A 121 7.02 -1.14 10.23
C HIS A 121 7.23 0.16 9.48
N LEU A 122 7.72 1.17 10.21
CA LEU A 122 7.90 2.54 9.72
C LEU A 122 8.89 2.62 8.55
N ALA A 123 9.89 1.72 8.51
CA ALA A 123 10.87 1.65 7.41
C ALA A 123 10.26 1.28 6.05
N MET A 124 9.01 0.79 6.01
CA MET A 124 8.28 0.50 4.77
C MET A 124 7.60 1.74 4.15
N GLY A 125 7.71 2.89 4.80
CA GLY A 125 7.16 4.16 4.33
C GLY A 125 5.69 4.36 4.69
N ARG A 126 5.23 5.60 4.49
CA ARG A 126 3.92 6.08 4.91
C ARG A 126 3.06 6.51 3.72
N TYR A 127 1.95 5.83 3.49
CA TYR A 127 0.99 6.08 2.41
C TYR A 127 -0.31 5.26 2.64
N GLU A 128 -1.24 5.34 1.70
CA GLU A 128 -2.48 4.56 1.66
C GLU A 128 -2.18 3.09 1.32
N HIS A 129 -1.71 2.31 2.29
CA HIS A 129 -1.36 0.91 2.03
C HIS A 129 -2.61 0.07 1.85
N GLU A 130 -2.76 -0.58 0.70
CA GLU A 130 -3.76 -1.63 0.53
C GLU A 130 -3.25 -2.92 1.19
N ASN A 131 -2.11 -3.44 0.71
CA ASN A 131 -1.46 -4.56 1.37
C ASN A 131 0.06 -4.60 1.29
N SER A 132 0.63 -5.47 2.13
CA SER A 132 2.04 -5.85 2.07
C SER A 132 2.15 -7.35 1.81
N THR A 133 2.99 -7.75 0.86
CA THR A 133 3.25 -9.16 0.57
C THR A 133 4.73 -9.46 0.80
N VAL A 134 5.02 -10.17 1.89
CA VAL A 134 6.38 -10.59 2.23
C VAL A 134 6.76 -11.83 1.42
N MET A 135 7.90 -11.80 0.76
CA MET A 135 8.44 -12.89 -0.06
C MET A 135 9.09 -13.98 0.82
N PRO A 136 9.25 -15.22 0.31
CA PRO A 136 9.79 -16.33 1.09
C PRO A 136 11.23 -16.14 1.61
N ASP A 137 12.03 -15.23 1.04
CA ASP A 137 13.36 -14.86 1.57
C ASP A 137 13.30 -14.18 2.95
N GLY A 138 12.09 -13.82 3.39
CA GLY A 138 11.81 -13.11 4.63
C GLY A 138 12.35 -11.69 4.66
N ARG A 139 12.69 -11.11 3.51
CA ARG A 139 13.32 -9.79 3.38
C ARG A 139 12.57 -8.89 2.42
N THR A 140 12.23 -9.40 1.25
CA THR A 140 11.62 -8.62 0.18
C THR A 140 10.13 -8.50 0.46
N VAL A 141 9.61 -7.28 0.44
CA VAL A 141 8.19 -6.97 0.66
C VAL A 141 7.71 -6.09 -0.47
N TYR A 142 6.62 -6.48 -1.13
CA TYR A 142 5.92 -5.64 -2.09
C TYR A 142 4.75 -4.95 -1.42
N LEU A 143 4.59 -3.65 -1.68
CA LEU A 143 3.54 -2.83 -1.07
C LEU A 143 2.80 -2.04 -2.14
N SER A 144 1.48 -2.09 -2.08
CA SER A 144 0.58 -1.35 -2.97
C SER A 144 0.08 -0.08 -2.28
N GLN A 145 -0.11 0.97 -3.08
CA GLN A 145 -0.69 2.24 -2.65
C GLN A 145 -2.03 2.45 -3.34
N ASP A 146 -3.13 2.31 -2.61
CA ASP A 146 -4.46 2.61 -3.13
C ASP A 146 -4.73 4.12 -3.09
N ASP A 147 -4.39 4.80 -4.18
CA ASP A 147 -4.86 6.15 -4.47
C ASP A 147 -4.84 6.43 -5.98
N THR A 148 -5.13 7.67 -6.37
CA THR A 148 -4.77 8.23 -7.68
C THR A 148 -3.33 8.72 -7.65
N GLY A 149 -2.51 8.28 -8.60
CA GLY A 149 -1.07 8.54 -8.60
C GLY A 149 -0.31 7.67 -7.59
N GLY A 150 -0.84 6.49 -7.27
CA GLY A 150 -0.18 5.52 -6.40
C GLY A 150 1.15 5.02 -6.98
N VAL A 151 2.04 4.58 -6.09
CA VAL A 151 3.35 4.00 -6.41
C VAL A 151 3.35 2.54 -5.99
N LEU A 152 3.93 1.66 -6.83
CA LEU A 152 4.28 0.31 -6.40
C LEU A 152 5.62 0.37 -5.65
N PHE A 153 5.61 0.02 -4.37
CA PHE A 153 6.81 0.02 -3.54
C PHE A 153 7.38 -1.38 -3.37
N LYS A 154 8.69 -1.42 -3.13
CA LYS A 154 9.41 -2.60 -2.64
C LYS A 154 10.24 -2.19 -1.45
N PHE A 155 10.19 -2.97 -0.38
CA PHE A 155 11.09 -2.88 0.76
C PHE A 155 11.97 -4.12 0.82
N VAL A 156 13.24 -3.96 1.17
CA VAL A 156 14.15 -5.09 1.39
C VAL A 156 14.78 -4.95 2.77
N ALA A 157 14.44 -5.89 3.66
CA ALA A 157 14.95 -5.90 5.03
C ALA A 157 16.45 -6.24 5.11
N ASP A 158 17.14 -5.59 6.04
CA ASP A 158 18.56 -5.83 6.35
C ASP A 158 18.81 -7.23 6.93
N VAL A 159 17.83 -7.76 7.65
CA VAL A 159 17.85 -9.10 8.26
C VAL A 159 16.56 -9.82 7.89
N ALA A 160 16.66 -11.11 7.53
CA ALA A 160 15.48 -11.91 7.22
C ALA A 160 14.62 -12.08 8.48
N GLU A 161 13.30 -12.02 8.31
CA GLU A 161 12.29 -12.10 9.38
C GLU A 161 12.34 -10.93 10.39
N ASP A 162 13.09 -9.87 10.08
CA ASP A 162 13.13 -8.63 10.86
C ASP A 162 12.88 -7.43 9.94
N LEU A 163 11.62 -6.98 9.94
CA LEU A 163 11.14 -5.90 9.08
C LEU A 163 11.41 -4.50 9.67
N SER A 164 12.17 -4.41 10.78
CA SER A 164 12.40 -3.15 11.48
C SER A 164 13.45 -2.23 10.84
N ALA A 165 14.26 -2.73 9.92
CA ALA A 165 15.27 -1.96 9.20
C ALA A 165 15.50 -2.51 7.79
N GLY A 166 15.76 -1.61 6.84
CA GLY A 166 16.03 -1.98 5.46
C GLY A 166 15.97 -0.79 4.50
N THR A 167 15.83 -1.10 3.22
CA THR A 167 15.82 -0.11 2.14
C THR A 167 14.46 -0.06 1.45
N LEU A 168 13.91 1.14 1.27
CA LEU A 168 12.66 1.39 0.56
C LEU A 168 12.95 1.81 -0.89
N TYR A 169 12.19 1.26 -1.84
CA TYR A 169 12.29 1.52 -3.27
C TYR A 169 10.92 1.84 -3.86
N GLY A 170 10.88 2.74 -4.84
CA GLY A 170 9.72 2.98 -5.72
C GLY A 170 9.95 2.38 -7.11
N ALA A 171 8.92 1.80 -7.71
CA ALA A 171 9.01 1.28 -9.08
C ALA A 171 9.03 2.42 -10.11
N LYS A 172 9.99 2.38 -11.04
CA LYS A 172 9.97 3.13 -12.31
C LYS A 172 9.51 2.18 -13.41
N LEU A 173 8.44 2.57 -14.10
CA LEU A 173 7.83 1.79 -15.17
C LEU A 173 8.22 2.34 -16.53
N THR A 174 8.36 1.43 -17.50
CA THR A 174 8.45 1.78 -18.92
C THR A 174 7.39 0.99 -19.69
N GLN A 175 6.38 1.69 -20.21
CA GLN A 175 5.35 1.09 -21.03
C GLN A 175 5.88 0.53 -22.36
N ASP A 176 5.33 -0.60 -22.81
CA ASP A 176 5.65 -1.16 -24.12
C ASP A 176 5.43 -0.15 -25.27
N VAL A 177 6.47 0.05 -26.08
CA VAL A 177 6.47 1.04 -27.17
C VAL A 177 5.36 0.77 -28.18
N GLY A 178 4.51 1.78 -28.40
CA GLY A 178 3.45 1.74 -29.42
C GLY A 178 2.23 0.89 -29.05
N GLN A 179 2.14 0.43 -27.79
CA GLN A 179 0.97 -0.26 -27.26
C GLN A 179 0.26 0.61 -26.22
N ASN A 180 -1.06 0.53 -26.18
CA ASN A 180 -1.89 1.18 -25.16
C ASN A 180 -3.19 0.41 -24.85
N ASP A 181 -3.39 -0.80 -25.37
CA ASP A 181 -4.54 -1.61 -24.96
C ASP A 181 -4.22 -2.24 -23.59
N PRO A 182 -5.02 -1.99 -22.54
CA PRO A 182 -4.83 -2.61 -21.22
C PRO A 182 -4.80 -4.15 -21.25
N ALA A 183 -5.35 -4.79 -22.30
CA ALA A 183 -5.31 -6.26 -22.40
C ALA A 183 -3.96 -6.82 -22.86
N THR A 184 -3.07 -6.01 -23.43
CA THR A 184 -1.80 -6.50 -24.00
C THR A 184 -0.58 -5.67 -23.64
N THR A 185 -0.76 -4.47 -23.09
CA THR A 185 0.33 -3.55 -22.77
C THR A 185 0.93 -3.90 -21.42
N GLY A 186 2.22 -4.22 -21.40
CA GLY A 186 3.00 -4.42 -20.17
C GLY A 186 3.91 -3.24 -19.85
N PHE A 187 4.59 -3.36 -18.71
CA PHE A 187 5.53 -2.39 -18.18
C PHE A 187 6.82 -3.09 -17.75
N ASP A 188 7.97 -2.64 -18.25
CA ASP A 188 9.26 -3.01 -17.67
C ASP A 188 9.45 -2.26 -16.35
N VAL A 189 10.11 -2.89 -15.38
CA VAL A 189 10.25 -2.38 -14.00
C VAL A 189 11.71 -2.17 -13.64
N GLU A 190 12.05 -0.94 -13.27
CA GLU A 190 13.29 -0.58 -12.60
C GLU A 190 12.99 -0.11 -11.17
N TRP A 191 13.92 -0.30 -10.23
CA TRP A 191 13.72 0.06 -8.82
C TRP A 191 14.56 1.28 -8.46
N VAL A 192 13.90 2.37 -8.10
CA VAL A 192 14.53 3.60 -7.63
C VAL A 192 14.66 3.50 -6.11
N GLU A 193 15.89 3.46 -5.62
CA GLU A 193 16.18 3.52 -4.18
C GLU A 193 15.77 4.89 -3.62
N LEU A 194 15.00 4.90 -2.54
CA LEU A 194 14.61 6.13 -1.86
C LEU A 194 15.55 6.43 -0.70
N ALA A 195 15.59 5.52 0.28
CA ALA A 195 16.49 5.60 1.43
C ALA A 195 16.55 4.25 2.16
N SER A 196 17.59 4.09 2.98
CA SER A 196 17.67 3.02 3.99
C SER A 196 17.44 3.61 5.38
N GLY A 197 16.71 2.90 6.22
CA GLY A 197 16.32 3.40 7.54
C GLY A 197 15.83 2.30 8.48
N ASP A 198 15.62 2.68 9.73
CA ASP A 198 15.16 1.79 10.79
C ASP A 198 14.01 2.42 11.58
N ASN A 199 13.15 1.58 12.16
CA ASN A 199 11.96 2.01 12.89
C ASN A 199 12.31 2.93 14.08
N LEU A 200 13.46 2.76 14.74
CA LEU A 200 13.82 3.57 15.90
C LEU A 200 14.15 5.01 15.48
N THR A 201 14.97 5.16 14.43
CA THR A 201 15.31 6.47 13.86
C THR A 201 14.06 7.16 13.33
N ILE A 202 13.21 6.45 12.57
CA ILE A 202 11.99 7.03 11.99
C ILE A 202 10.99 7.42 13.07
N ARG A 203 10.83 6.60 14.12
CA ARG A 203 10.00 6.95 15.29
C ARG A 203 10.46 8.24 15.94
N ALA A 204 11.77 8.44 16.10
CA ALA A 204 12.31 9.67 16.67
C ALA A 204 11.96 10.90 15.83
N TRP A 205 11.99 10.80 14.49
CA TRP A 205 11.52 11.87 13.61
C TRP A 205 10.02 12.13 13.75
N ILE A 206 9.20 11.08 13.81
CA ILE A 206 7.75 11.21 14.01
C ILE A 206 7.47 11.95 15.33
N ASP A 207 8.21 11.63 16.39
CA ASP A 207 8.03 12.24 17.71
C ASP A 207 8.28 13.76 17.74
N GLU A 208 9.07 14.29 16.80
CA GLU A 208 9.28 15.74 16.64
C GLU A 208 7.99 16.49 16.23
N TYR A 209 6.99 15.77 15.68
CA TYR A 209 5.70 16.33 15.26
C TYR A 209 4.58 16.16 16.30
N ASN A 210 4.88 15.59 17.48
CA ASN A 210 3.88 15.42 18.53
C ASN A 210 3.44 16.76 19.12
N GLY A 211 2.14 16.89 19.40
CA GLY A 211 1.58 18.06 20.09
C GLY A 211 1.31 19.28 19.19
N ILE A 212 1.50 19.17 17.87
CA ILE A 212 1.20 20.24 16.91
C ILE A 212 -0.31 20.42 16.78
N GLY A 213 -0.85 21.37 17.54
CA GLY A 213 -2.29 21.61 17.70
C GLY A 213 -2.87 22.63 16.73
N THR A 214 -4.16 22.91 16.89
CA THR A 214 -4.86 23.97 16.14
C THR A 214 -4.30 25.36 16.42
N ASP A 215 -3.66 25.54 17.59
CA ASP A 215 -3.02 26.80 17.98
C ASP A 215 -1.69 27.05 17.22
N ASP A 216 -1.10 26.00 16.63
CA ASP A 216 0.13 26.10 15.83
C ASP A 216 -0.15 26.40 14.35
N TYR A 217 -1.42 26.38 13.94
CA TYR A 217 -1.82 26.61 12.56
C TYR A 217 -1.60 28.07 12.14
N VAL A 218 -0.95 28.24 10.98
CA VAL A 218 -0.76 29.54 10.35
C VAL A 218 -1.10 29.39 8.87
N ASN A 219 -2.10 30.13 8.41
CA ASN A 219 -2.56 30.07 7.03
C ASN A 219 -1.43 30.40 6.04
N GLY A 220 -1.15 29.48 5.12
CA GLY A 220 -0.08 29.60 4.13
C GLY A 220 1.28 29.03 4.56
N GLU A 221 1.39 28.51 5.78
CA GLU A 221 2.55 27.76 6.28
C GLU A 221 2.15 26.31 6.59
N SER A 222 3.12 25.41 6.73
CA SER A 222 2.89 24.03 7.15
C SER A 222 3.71 23.71 8.39
N SER A 223 3.11 23.04 9.37
CA SER A 223 3.86 22.45 10.48
C SER A 223 4.53 21.12 10.09
N TYR A 224 4.09 20.52 8.99
CA TYR A 224 4.51 19.21 8.48
C TYR A 224 5.47 19.37 7.30
N ILE A 225 6.07 18.27 6.84
CA ILE A 225 6.98 18.26 5.68
C ILE A 225 6.22 18.80 4.45
N THR A 226 6.88 19.64 3.67
CA THR A 226 6.31 20.24 2.46
C THR A 226 6.93 19.68 1.19
N LEU A 227 6.33 19.98 0.03
CA LEU A 227 6.94 19.65 -1.26
C LEU A 227 8.26 20.38 -1.51
N ALA A 228 8.48 21.55 -0.88
CA ALA A 228 9.77 22.21 -0.94
C ALA A 228 10.84 21.43 -0.14
N ASP A 229 10.46 20.83 0.99
CA ASP A 229 11.35 19.93 1.74
C ASP A 229 11.67 18.67 0.92
N VAL A 230 10.66 18.09 0.24
CA VAL A 230 10.83 16.93 -0.64
C VAL A 230 11.77 17.23 -1.81
N GLU A 231 11.57 18.37 -2.48
CA GLU A 231 12.41 18.80 -3.60
C GLU A 231 13.85 19.04 -3.16
N ALA A 232 14.05 19.70 -2.01
CA ALA A 232 15.39 19.92 -1.46
C ALA A 232 16.10 18.60 -1.12
N TRP A 233 15.37 17.64 -0.54
CA TRP A 233 15.90 16.30 -0.26
C TRP A 233 16.31 15.57 -1.54
N ALA A 234 15.42 15.53 -2.55
CA ALA A 234 15.70 14.87 -3.83
C ALA A 234 16.87 15.54 -4.60
N ASN A 235 17.06 16.84 -4.45
CA ASN A 235 18.19 17.57 -5.03
C ASN A 235 19.53 17.31 -4.32
N GLY A 236 19.52 16.67 -3.14
CA GLY A 236 20.70 16.45 -2.31
C GLY A 236 21.19 17.74 -1.62
N ASP A 237 20.28 18.66 -1.31
CA ASP A 237 20.60 19.88 -0.58
C ASP A 237 21.09 19.56 0.84
N ALA A 238 21.97 20.40 1.37
CA ALA A 238 22.56 20.17 2.70
C ALA A 238 21.60 20.45 3.87
N THR A 239 20.53 21.23 3.64
CA THR A 239 19.59 21.69 4.66
C THR A 239 18.19 21.83 4.09
N TYR A 240 17.17 21.64 4.92
CA TYR A 240 15.79 21.95 4.56
C TYR A 240 15.58 23.46 4.29
N PRO A 241 14.68 23.84 3.37
CA PRO A 241 14.29 25.22 3.16
C PRO A 241 13.82 25.91 4.45
N THR A 242 14.06 27.21 4.59
CA THR A 242 13.42 27.98 5.68
C THR A 242 11.91 28.08 5.44
N VAL A 243 11.12 28.38 6.48
CA VAL A 243 9.67 28.64 6.33
C VAL A 243 9.37 29.72 5.27
N ALA A 244 10.19 30.77 5.20
CA ALA A 244 10.05 31.83 4.20
C ALA A 244 10.24 31.35 2.74
N ASN A 245 10.88 30.19 2.56
CA ASN A 245 11.08 29.52 1.28
C ASN A 245 10.21 28.25 1.14
N GLY A 246 9.15 28.13 1.94
CA GLY A 246 8.17 27.06 1.84
C GLY A 246 8.49 25.78 2.62
N GLY A 247 9.56 25.74 3.43
CA GLY A 247 9.86 24.57 4.27
C GLY A 247 8.89 24.41 5.44
N GLY A 248 8.71 23.17 5.91
CA GLY A 248 7.89 22.85 7.09
C GLY A 248 8.48 23.43 8.37
N LYS A 249 7.64 23.88 9.32
CA LYS A 249 8.11 24.55 10.55
C LYS A 249 9.07 23.70 11.40
N VAL A 250 8.87 22.38 11.43
CA VAL A 250 9.70 21.45 12.22
C VAL A 250 11.10 21.28 11.60
N THR A 251 11.17 21.13 10.28
CA THR A 251 12.41 20.85 9.53
C THR A 251 13.16 22.12 9.11
N ALA A 252 12.49 23.27 9.07
CA ALA A 252 13.00 24.48 8.44
C ALA A 252 14.43 24.87 8.88
N GLY A 253 15.36 24.88 7.93
CA GLY A 253 16.76 25.25 8.15
C GLY A 253 17.61 24.21 8.91
N GLN A 254 17.05 23.06 9.25
CA GLN A 254 17.81 21.95 9.85
C GLN A 254 18.69 21.27 8.78
N PRO A 255 19.77 20.58 9.18
CA PRO A 255 20.49 19.67 8.30
C PRO A 255 19.54 18.66 7.64
N MET A 256 19.78 18.34 6.38
CA MET A 256 18.97 17.36 5.65
C MET A 256 19.16 15.95 6.24
N ASP A 257 18.06 15.22 6.40
CA ASP A 257 18.03 13.79 6.71
C ASP A 257 17.00 13.08 5.81
N ASP A 258 16.90 11.75 5.93
CA ASP A 258 16.07 10.93 5.04
C ASP A 258 14.61 10.78 5.49
N ARG A 259 14.13 11.56 6.48
CA ARG A 259 12.75 11.43 6.96
C ARG A 259 11.71 11.61 5.86
N VAL A 260 12.03 12.40 4.84
CA VAL A 260 11.18 12.63 3.66
C VAL A 260 10.83 11.30 2.98
N ALA A 261 11.79 10.39 2.83
CA ALA A 261 11.60 9.10 2.16
C ALA A 261 10.58 8.21 2.89
N PHE A 262 10.45 8.35 4.21
CA PHE A 262 9.59 7.48 5.04
C PHE A 262 8.28 8.15 5.45
N LEU A 263 8.23 9.47 5.58
CA LEU A 263 7.04 10.21 6.04
C LEU A 263 6.20 10.78 4.89
N GLU A 264 6.83 11.03 3.73
CA GLU A 264 6.20 11.52 2.49
C GLU A 264 6.58 10.62 1.29
N SER A 265 6.53 9.29 1.48
CA SER A 265 7.15 8.32 0.57
C SER A 265 6.71 8.42 -0.89
N ARG A 266 5.43 8.71 -1.17
CA ARG A 266 4.97 8.93 -2.56
C ARG A 266 5.65 10.16 -3.18
N ALA A 267 5.65 11.29 -2.47
CA ALA A 267 6.26 12.53 -2.96
C ALA A 267 7.77 12.34 -3.17
N ALA A 268 8.44 11.64 -2.24
CA ALA A 268 9.85 11.26 -2.35
C ALA A 268 10.12 10.39 -3.59
N ALA A 269 9.31 9.35 -3.80
CA ALA A 269 9.43 8.46 -4.96
C ALA A 269 9.27 9.21 -6.28
N LYS A 270 8.22 10.05 -6.39
CA LYS A 270 7.98 10.89 -7.57
C LYS A 270 9.13 11.86 -7.82
N ALA A 271 9.66 12.51 -6.77
CA ALA A 271 10.77 13.45 -6.89
C ALA A 271 12.09 12.79 -7.37
N LEU A 272 12.32 11.52 -7.01
CA LEU A 272 13.44 10.73 -7.52
C LEU A 272 13.15 10.04 -8.87
N GLY A 273 11.95 10.22 -9.42
CA GLY A 273 11.58 9.78 -10.76
C GLY A 273 10.96 8.39 -10.85
N ALA A 274 10.54 7.79 -9.73
CA ALA A 274 9.67 6.61 -9.74
C ALA A 274 8.28 6.97 -10.31
N THR A 275 7.57 5.96 -10.83
CA THR A 275 6.25 6.13 -11.44
C THR A 275 5.17 6.24 -10.36
N ALA A 276 4.58 7.42 -10.24
CA ALA A 276 3.48 7.74 -9.32
C ALA A 276 2.19 7.98 -10.12
N GLU A 277 1.74 6.94 -10.82
CA GLU A 277 0.67 7.03 -11.83
C GLU A 277 -0.39 5.94 -11.67
N TRP A 278 -0.17 4.94 -10.82
CA TRP A 278 -1.19 3.92 -10.62
C TRP A 278 -2.48 4.56 -10.10
N ARG A 279 -3.59 4.04 -10.58
CA ARG A 279 -4.91 4.35 -10.06
C ARG A 279 -5.41 3.09 -9.39
N LYS A 280 -5.83 3.18 -8.13
CA LYS A 280 -6.38 2.02 -7.41
C LYS A 280 -5.45 0.80 -7.51
N LEU A 281 -4.20 0.95 -7.06
CA LEU A 281 -3.27 -0.17 -6.96
C LEU A 281 -3.65 -0.97 -5.71
N GLU A 282 -4.45 -2.00 -5.90
CA GLU A 282 -5.13 -2.70 -4.81
C GLU A 282 -4.28 -3.93 -4.34
N GLY A 283 -4.95 -5.05 -4.04
CA GLY A 283 -4.34 -6.21 -3.42
C GLY A 283 -3.22 -6.85 -4.24
N ILE A 284 -2.10 -7.13 -3.58
CA ILE A 284 -0.99 -7.94 -4.10
C ILE A 284 -1.04 -9.34 -3.49
N SER A 285 -0.79 -10.39 -4.28
CA SER A 285 -0.70 -11.75 -3.74
C SER A 285 0.27 -12.66 -4.49
N ILE A 286 0.90 -13.56 -3.75
CA ILE A 286 1.68 -14.70 -4.25
C ILE A 286 1.19 -15.99 -3.58
N ASN A 287 1.56 -17.13 -4.16
CA ASN A 287 1.57 -18.38 -3.40
C ASN A 287 3.00 -18.65 -2.89
N GLN A 288 3.17 -18.62 -1.55
CA GLN A 288 4.50 -18.74 -0.90
C GLN A 288 5.27 -20.00 -1.34
N LYS A 289 4.60 -21.14 -1.44
CA LYS A 289 5.22 -22.41 -1.83
C LYS A 289 5.67 -22.39 -3.29
N ARG A 290 4.77 -22.00 -4.20
CA ARG A 290 5.12 -21.86 -5.63
C ARG A 290 6.28 -20.89 -5.85
N ALA A 291 6.25 -19.75 -5.15
CA ALA A 291 7.33 -18.77 -5.19
C ALA A 291 8.66 -19.37 -4.71
N GLN A 292 8.65 -20.09 -3.59
CA GLN A 292 9.84 -20.76 -3.06
C GLN A 292 10.38 -21.81 -4.03
N GLU A 293 9.51 -22.64 -4.60
CA GLU A 293 9.93 -23.67 -5.56
C GLU A 293 10.51 -23.08 -6.85
N ALA A 294 9.85 -22.08 -7.43
CA ALA A 294 10.31 -21.45 -8.67
C ALA A 294 11.65 -20.71 -8.52
N VAL A 295 11.86 -20.02 -7.40
CA VAL A 295 13.03 -19.14 -7.19
C VAL A 295 14.19 -19.87 -6.52
N GLU A 296 13.91 -20.71 -5.51
CA GLU A 296 14.94 -21.41 -4.73
C GLU A 296 15.17 -22.86 -5.18
N GLY A 297 14.28 -23.42 -6.01
CA GLY A 297 14.36 -24.81 -6.46
C GLY A 297 14.00 -25.84 -5.38
N VAL A 298 13.28 -25.42 -4.33
CA VAL A 298 12.82 -26.29 -3.24
C VAL A 298 11.48 -26.91 -3.62
N ASP A 299 11.41 -28.23 -3.76
CA ASP A 299 10.14 -28.95 -4.01
C ASP A 299 9.17 -28.75 -2.84
N THR A 300 8.12 -27.95 -3.06
CA THR A 300 7.11 -27.60 -2.05
C THR A 300 5.68 -27.90 -2.50
N ILE A 301 5.46 -28.10 -3.80
CA ILE A 301 4.18 -28.48 -4.41
C ILE A 301 4.23 -29.95 -4.84
N GLU A 302 3.61 -30.82 -4.05
CA GLU A 302 3.60 -32.25 -4.32
C GLU A 302 3.05 -32.60 -5.72
N GLY A 303 3.86 -33.26 -6.54
CA GLY A 303 3.45 -33.79 -7.84
C GLY A 303 3.46 -32.76 -8.98
N GLU A 304 3.98 -31.56 -8.74
CA GLU A 304 4.22 -30.52 -9.74
C GLU A 304 5.71 -30.17 -9.78
N ILE A 305 6.19 -29.62 -10.90
CA ILE A 305 7.50 -28.95 -10.95
C ILE A 305 7.20 -27.52 -11.32
N VAL A 306 7.32 -26.62 -10.36
CA VAL A 306 7.04 -25.19 -10.52
C VAL A 306 8.33 -24.50 -10.95
N THR A 307 8.41 -24.12 -12.23
CA THR A 307 9.57 -23.38 -12.78
C THR A 307 9.34 -21.87 -12.83
N ASP A 308 8.10 -21.45 -12.64
CA ASP A 308 7.65 -20.07 -12.72
C ASP A 308 6.68 -19.81 -11.57
N ALA A 309 6.77 -18.63 -10.99
CA ALA A 309 5.81 -18.15 -10.01
C ALA A 309 5.60 -16.65 -10.23
N TYR A 310 4.41 -16.18 -9.85
CA TYR A 310 3.98 -14.84 -10.15
C TYR A 310 3.39 -14.16 -8.92
N LEU A 311 3.70 -12.87 -8.83
CA LEU A 311 2.97 -11.90 -8.03
C LEU A 311 1.79 -11.39 -8.87
N TYR A 312 0.59 -11.38 -8.31
CA TYR A 312 -0.62 -10.85 -8.94
C TYR A 312 -1.05 -9.56 -8.24
N ILE A 313 -1.63 -8.65 -9.01
CA ILE A 313 -2.03 -7.31 -8.57
C ILE A 313 -3.43 -7.04 -9.08
N GLY A 314 -4.38 -6.76 -8.19
CA GLY A 314 -5.67 -6.18 -8.57
C GLY A 314 -5.57 -4.68 -8.80
N ILE A 315 -6.21 -4.19 -9.85
CA ILE A 315 -6.29 -2.77 -10.19
C ILE A 315 -7.75 -2.44 -10.41
N ALA A 316 -8.40 -1.77 -9.45
CA ALA A 316 -9.84 -1.57 -9.52
C ALA A 316 -10.24 -0.52 -10.57
N ASP A 317 -9.37 0.43 -10.91
CA ASP A 317 -9.64 1.52 -11.83
C ASP A 317 -8.35 1.89 -12.56
N ILE A 318 -8.41 2.19 -13.86
CA ILE A 318 -7.24 2.63 -14.65
C ILE A 318 -7.41 4.04 -15.20
N ASP A 319 -8.27 4.85 -14.61
CA ASP A 319 -8.50 6.22 -15.04
C ASP A 319 -7.44 7.23 -14.58
N ASN A 320 -7.69 8.52 -14.84
CA ASN A 320 -6.82 9.63 -14.47
C ASN A 320 -5.36 9.41 -14.96
N THR A 321 -4.42 9.27 -14.02
CA THR A 321 -2.97 9.27 -14.25
C THR A 321 -2.46 8.12 -15.12
N MET A 322 -3.27 7.09 -15.37
CA MET A 322 -2.88 5.98 -16.28
C MET A 322 -3.32 6.19 -17.74
N VAL A 323 -4.11 7.23 -18.03
CA VAL A 323 -4.76 7.46 -19.34
C VAL A 323 -4.84 8.95 -19.74
N ASP A 324 -4.20 9.86 -19.02
CA ASP A 324 -4.33 11.31 -19.19
C ASP A 324 -3.43 11.92 -20.28
N GLY A 325 -2.45 11.16 -20.78
CA GLY A 325 -1.50 11.61 -21.79
C GLY A 325 -0.13 12.03 -21.23
N GLU A 326 0.09 11.96 -19.91
CA GLU A 326 1.28 12.49 -19.22
C GLU A 326 1.99 11.43 -18.38
N GLY A 327 3.33 11.36 -18.45
CA GLY A 327 4.11 10.42 -17.64
C GLY A 327 4.43 9.09 -18.33
N ASP A 328 4.66 8.06 -17.53
CA ASP A 328 5.16 6.74 -17.91
C ASP A 328 4.05 5.78 -18.40
N MET A 329 2.79 5.99 -17.98
CA MET A 329 1.66 5.10 -18.22
C MET A 329 0.59 5.75 -19.08
N GLN A 330 0.51 5.35 -20.36
CA GLN A 330 -0.40 5.91 -21.36
C GLN A 330 -1.27 4.83 -21.97
N LEU A 331 -2.15 4.25 -21.15
CA LEU A 331 -3.12 3.27 -21.59
C LEU A 331 -4.31 3.95 -22.30
N SER A 332 -5.07 3.16 -23.05
CA SER A 332 -6.39 3.57 -23.55
C SER A 332 -7.42 3.41 -22.44
N ALA A 333 -8.41 4.30 -22.42
CA ALA A 333 -9.51 4.26 -21.46
C ALA A 333 -10.51 3.10 -21.69
N ARG A 334 -10.10 2.01 -22.35
CA ARG A 334 -10.98 0.88 -22.70
C ARG A 334 -11.63 0.29 -21.45
N VAL A 335 -10.87 0.10 -20.37
CA VAL A 335 -11.36 -0.53 -19.13
C VAL A 335 -11.37 0.43 -17.94
N LYS A 336 -11.40 1.75 -18.20
CA LYS A 336 -11.38 2.87 -17.23
C LYS A 336 -11.84 2.47 -15.80
N ASP A 337 -13.14 2.60 -15.50
CA ASP A 337 -13.70 2.25 -14.19
C ASP A 337 -14.01 0.73 -14.06
N CYS A 338 -13.49 -0.12 -14.95
CA CYS A 338 -13.69 -1.58 -14.90
C CYS A 338 -12.43 -2.34 -14.45
N GLY A 339 -11.25 -1.73 -14.52
CA GLY A 339 -10.01 -2.26 -13.97
C GLY A 339 -9.52 -3.56 -14.62
N GLY A 340 -8.67 -4.27 -13.90
CA GLY A 340 -8.12 -5.56 -14.30
C GLY A 340 -7.10 -6.11 -13.32
N VAL A 341 -6.55 -7.28 -13.65
CA VAL A 341 -5.51 -7.96 -12.88
C VAL A 341 -4.25 -8.01 -13.73
N TYR A 342 -3.13 -7.60 -13.12
CA TYR A 342 -1.79 -7.74 -13.67
C TYR A 342 -1.03 -8.84 -12.93
N ARG A 343 0.09 -9.28 -13.51
CA ARG A 343 1.05 -10.17 -12.86
C ARG A 343 2.48 -9.77 -13.16
N ALA A 344 3.39 -10.21 -12.30
CA ALA A 344 4.82 -10.09 -12.50
C ALA A 344 5.51 -11.40 -12.12
N ARG A 345 6.40 -11.90 -13.00
CA ARG A 345 7.16 -13.11 -12.72
C ARG A 345 8.19 -12.82 -11.63
N LEU A 346 8.26 -13.68 -10.62
CA LEU A 346 9.28 -13.61 -9.57
C LEU A 346 10.61 -14.16 -10.11
N GLY A 347 11.63 -13.31 -10.13
CA GLY A 347 12.98 -13.65 -10.54
C GLY A 347 13.91 -13.95 -9.35
N GLU A 348 15.21 -13.86 -9.60
CA GLU A 348 16.24 -13.99 -8.56
C GLU A 348 16.02 -12.99 -7.42
N ASN A 349 16.23 -13.44 -6.18
CA ASN A 349 15.95 -12.67 -4.96
C ASN A 349 14.51 -12.14 -4.92
N TYR A 350 13.56 -12.88 -5.49
CA TYR A 350 12.15 -12.52 -5.60
C TYR A 350 11.87 -11.19 -6.31
N ASN A 351 12.83 -10.65 -7.04
CA ASN A 351 12.67 -9.37 -7.71
C ASN A 351 11.78 -9.51 -8.95
N ILE A 352 10.97 -8.48 -9.23
CA ILE A 352 10.22 -8.34 -10.47
C ILE A 352 10.88 -7.32 -11.40
N SER A 353 10.86 -7.63 -12.70
CA SER A 353 11.41 -6.77 -13.76
C SER A 353 10.40 -6.43 -14.84
N ARG A 354 9.21 -7.03 -14.80
CA ARG A 354 8.14 -6.81 -15.78
C ARG A 354 6.77 -7.11 -15.17
N ILE A 355 5.82 -6.23 -15.45
CA ILE A 355 4.40 -6.36 -15.10
C ILE A 355 3.61 -6.52 -16.40
N GLU A 356 2.70 -7.50 -16.44
CA GLU A 356 1.93 -7.86 -17.63
C GLU A 356 0.45 -8.04 -17.29
N PRO A 357 -0.47 -7.69 -18.20
CA PRO A 357 -1.90 -7.89 -17.98
C PRO A 357 -2.25 -9.38 -18.00
N VAL A 358 -3.21 -9.78 -17.17
CA VAL A 358 -3.69 -11.18 -17.07
C VAL A 358 -5.13 -11.29 -17.55
N VAL A 359 -6.01 -10.54 -16.88
CA VAL A 359 -7.43 -10.48 -17.18
C VAL A 359 -7.88 -9.05 -16.95
N MET A 360 -8.58 -8.48 -17.91
CA MET A 360 -9.08 -7.11 -17.84
C MET A 360 -10.59 -7.14 -17.73
N GLY A 361 -11.15 -6.10 -17.10
CA GLY A 361 -12.58 -5.90 -17.11
C GLY A 361 -13.13 -5.65 -18.52
N SER A 362 -14.45 -5.60 -18.60
CA SER A 362 -15.15 -5.29 -19.84
C SER A 362 -14.82 -3.88 -20.37
N THR A 363 -15.15 -3.62 -21.64
CA THR A 363 -15.06 -2.25 -22.17
C THR A 363 -16.03 -1.33 -21.44
N TYR A 364 -15.54 -0.25 -20.84
CA TYR A 364 -16.33 0.74 -20.12
C TYR A 364 -17.36 1.41 -21.04
N ARG A 365 -18.62 1.44 -20.60
CA ARG A 365 -19.78 1.93 -21.37
C ARG A 365 -20.25 3.27 -20.83
N SER A 366 -19.55 4.34 -21.22
CA SER A 366 -19.82 5.71 -20.72
C SER A 366 -21.23 6.25 -21.00
N SER A 367 -21.95 5.67 -21.97
CA SER A 367 -23.36 6.00 -22.25
C SER A 367 -24.36 5.39 -21.25
N LEU A 368 -23.90 4.50 -20.37
CA LEU A 368 -24.71 3.80 -19.37
C LEU A 368 -24.46 4.36 -17.95
N THR A 369 -25.23 3.89 -16.99
CA THR A 369 -25.23 4.38 -15.61
C THR A 369 -25.21 3.22 -14.62
N GLY A 370 -24.62 3.42 -13.45
CA GLY A 370 -24.54 2.38 -12.41
C GLY A 370 -23.76 1.15 -12.86
N ALA A 371 -24.15 -0.02 -12.37
CA ALA A 371 -23.55 -1.32 -12.64
C ALA A 371 -23.33 -1.61 -14.13
N GLU A 372 -24.25 -1.17 -15.00
CA GLU A 372 -24.19 -1.40 -16.44
C GLU A 372 -23.01 -0.68 -17.12
N ARG A 373 -22.26 0.20 -16.43
CA ARG A 373 -21.05 0.80 -17.01
C ARG A 373 -19.96 -0.22 -17.31
N CYS A 374 -19.87 -1.28 -16.52
CA CYS A 374 -19.14 -2.50 -16.86
C CYS A 374 -20.16 -3.61 -17.17
N ASP A 375 -19.77 -4.61 -17.94
CA ASP A 375 -20.62 -5.78 -18.17
C ASP A 375 -20.75 -6.58 -16.88
N VAL A 376 -21.98 -6.75 -16.41
CA VAL A 376 -22.30 -7.39 -15.11
C VAL A 376 -21.95 -8.89 -15.09
N ASP A 377 -21.77 -9.48 -16.27
CA ASP A 377 -21.33 -10.86 -16.44
C ASP A 377 -19.79 -10.97 -16.63
N GLN A 378 -19.04 -9.89 -16.43
CA GLN A 378 -17.58 -9.83 -16.55
C GLN A 378 -16.95 -9.14 -15.34
N LEU A 379 -15.63 -9.27 -15.23
CA LEU A 379 -14.84 -8.64 -14.19
C LEU A 379 -15.03 -7.11 -14.19
N SER A 380 -15.23 -6.54 -13.00
CA SER A 380 -15.43 -5.11 -12.76
C SER A 380 -14.80 -4.71 -11.44
N GLN A 381 -13.85 -3.78 -11.47
CA GLN A 381 -13.18 -3.25 -10.29
C GLN A 381 -12.58 -4.35 -9.39
N PRO A 382 -11.69 -5.20 -9.94
CA PRO A 382 -10.96 -6.16 -9.13
C PRO A 382 -10.11 -5.42 -8.12
N ASP A 383 -10.37 -5.72 -6.85
CA ASP A 383 -9.66 -5.18 -5.71
C ASP A 383 -8.64 -6.24 -5.27
N ASN A 384 -9.09 -7.22 -4.48
CA ASN A 384 -8.16 -8.15 -3.85
C ASN A 384 -8.01 -9.46 -4.63
N VAL A 385 -6.77 -9.99 -4.67
CA VAL A 385 -6.45 -11.26 -5.33
C VAL A 385 -5.81 -12.25 -4.36
N ILE A 386 -6.05 -13.56 -4.56
CA ILE A 386 -5.41 -14.63 -3.78
C ILE A 386 -4.95 -15.75 -4.71
N VAL A 387 -3.67 -16.12 -4.63
CA VAL A 387 -3.11 -17.23 -5.41
C VAL A 387 -3.22 -18.56 -4.66
N MET A 388 -4.00 -19.48 -5.21
CA MET A 388 -4.24 -20.81 -4.66
C MET A 388 -3.03 -21.74 -4.85
N ASN A 389 -2.96 -22.81 -4.07
CA ASN A 389 -1.89 -23.81 -4.16
C ASN A 389 -1.79 -24.50 -5.53
N ASP A 390 -2.89 -24.56 -6.28
CA ASP A 390 -2.92 -25.13 -7.64
C ASP A 390 -2.72 -24.07 -8.74
N GLY A 391 -2.32 -22.84 -8.37
CA GLY A 391 -2.01 -21.75 -9.28
C GLY A 391 -3.22 -21.02 -9.84
N ARG A 392 -4.46 -21.42 -9.48
CA ARG A 392 -5.64 -20.59 -9.74
C ARG A 392 -5.60 -19.33 -8.90
N ILE A 393 -6.23 -18.28 -9.38
CA ILE A 393 -6.37 -17.03 -8.64
C ILE A 393 -7.84 -16.79 -8.31
N LEU A 394 -8.11 -16.42 -7.07
CA LEU A 394 -9.38 -15.83 -6.67
C LEU A 394 -9.27 -14.31 -6.83
N ILE A 395 -10.31 -13.68 -7.35
CA ILE A 395 -10.35 -12.23 -7.59
C ILE A 395 -11.65 -11.71 -6.99
N GLY A 396 -11.55 -10.87 -5.97
CA GLY A 396 -12.68 -10.16 -5.38
C GLY A 396 -12.88 -8.82 -6.07
N GLU A 397 -14.14 -8.46 -6.30
CA GLU A 397 -14.50 -7.11 -6.74
C GLU A 397 -14.82 -6.24 -5.52
N ASP A 398 -14.44 -4.97 -5.59
CA ASP A 398 -15.03 -3.93 -4.78
C ASP A 398 -15.32 -2.69 -5.63
N GLY A 399 -16.60 -2.49 -5.94
CA GLY A 399 -16.98 -1.46 -6.89
C GLY A 399 -18.45 -1.09 -6.91
N PHE A 400 -18.85 -0.41 -7.99
CA PHE A 400 -20.21 0.07 -8.19
C PHE A 400 -21.19 -0.99 -8.74
N GLN A 401 -20.77 -2.25 -8.83
CA GLN A 401 -21.69 -3.34 -9.15
C GLN A 401 -22.76 -3.46 -8.06
N GLU A 402 -24.00 -3.80 -8.43
CA GLU A 402 -25.06 -4.00 -7.41
C GLU A 402 -24.70 -5.14 -6.45
N ASN A 403 -24.04 -6.18 -6.96
CA ASN A 403 -23.41 -7.22 -6.16
C ASN A 403 -21.99 -7.42 -6.70
N ASN A 404 -21.00 -7.20 -5.84
CA ASN A 404 -19.62 -7.58 -6.13
C ASN A 404 -19.48 -9.10 -6.21
N THR A 405 -18.62 -9.59 -7.10
CA THR A 405 -18.44 -11.01 -7.38
C THR A 405 -17.07 -11.50 -6.95
N LEU A 406 -17.01 -12.75 -6.44
CA LEU A 406 -15.76 -13.49 -6.27
C LEU A 406 -15.54 -14.39 -7.49
N TRP A 407 -14.54 -14.07 -8.29
CA TRP A 407 -14.16 -14.83 -9.47
C TRP A 407 -13.07 -15.86 -9.16
N MET A 408 -13.02 -16.90 -9.98
CA MET A 408 -11.89 -17.83 -10.02
C MET A 408 -11.36 -17.87 -11.44
N TYR A 409 -10.09 -17.53 -11.60
CA TYR A 409 -9.41 -17.51 -12.89
C TYR A 409 -8.29 -18.56 -12.91
N GLU A 410 -8.13 -19.20 -14.07
CA GLU A 410 -7.12 -20.22 -14.35
C GLU A 410 -6.08 -19.61 -15.29
N PRO A 411 -4.91 -19.19 -14.78
CA PRO A 411 -3.83 -18.67 -15.61
C PRO A 411 -3.32 -19.73 -16.58
N ALA A 412 -3.01 -19.32 -17.81
CA ALA A 412 -2.42 -20.21 -18.81
C ALA A 412 -1.01 -20.72 -18.43
N GLN A 413 -0.29 -19.92 -17.63
CA GLN A 413 0.99 -20.25 -17.00
C GLN A 413 0.86 -19.92 -15.52
N LYS A 414 1.20 -20.89 -14.67
CA LYS A 414 1.01 -20.88 -13.22
C LYS A 414 2.34 -20.89 -12.50
#